data_AF-M1B1G4-F1
#
_entry.id   AF-M1B1G4-F1
#
_cell.length_a   1.000
_cell.length_b   1.000
_cell.length_c   1.000
_cell.angle_alpha   90.00
_cell.angle_beta   90.00
_cell.angle_gamma   90.00
#
_symmetry.space_group_name_H-M   'P 1'
#
loop_
_entity.id
_entity.type
_entity.pdbx_description
1 polymer ?
#
loop_
_entity_poly.entity_id
_entity_poly.type
_entity_poly.pdbx_seq_one_letter_code
_entity_poly.pdbx_strand_id
1 'polypeptide(L)'
;MEMLFKTCSGKNAPGSGFEERRDTAFSTLENGMASSNGFYTTSYQSVYTMGQCEGDVGSADCADCVKNAVQKAQVECGSSVSGQIFLHKCFIGYSNSPNGVPRTSSSSSDWSPSSSSGSGQNVGKTVAIILGGVAGVAFILICVLFARNQMKKHDDY
;
A
#
# COMPACT_ATOMS: atom_id res chain seq x y z
N MET A 1 -11.16 0.50 -16.44
CA MET A 1 -10.00 -0.23 -15.89
C MET A 1 -10.36 -0.75 -14.52
N GLU A 2 -9.92 -1.97 -14.19
CA GLU A 2 -10.22 -2.61 -12.92
C GLU A 2 -9.22 -2.18 -11.84
N MET A 3 -9.71 -1.97 -10.61
CA MET A 3 -8.86 -1.68 -9.46
C MET A 3 -8.45 -3.00 -8.82
N LEU A 4 -7.14 -3.20 -8.66
CA LEU A 4 -6.60 -4.41 -8.03
C LEU A 4 -6.62 -4.27 -6.50
N PHE A 5 -6.16 -3.11 -6.00
CA PHE A 5 -6.00 -2.88 -4.58
C PHE A 5 -6.01 -1.39 -4.25
N LYS A 6 -6.44 -1.06 -3.03
CA LYS A 6 -6.35 0.29 -2.47
C LYS A 6 -5.84 0.27 -1.04
N THR A 7 -5.09 1.31 -0.68
CA THR A 7 -4.81 1.67 0.72
C THR A 7 -5.22 3.12 0.93
N CYS A 8 -5.98 3.40 1.98
CA CYS A 8 -6.31 4.75 2.41
C CYS A 8 -5.97 4.87 3.89
N SER A 9 -5.36 5.97 4.31
CA SER A 9 -5.04 6.18 5.72
C SER A 9 -6.31 6.37 6.54
N GLY A 10 -6.38 5.78 7.74
CA GLY A 10 -7.46 6.05 8.70
C GLY A 10 -7.43 7.46 9.32
N LYS A 11 -6.46 8.30 8.92
CA LYS A 11 -6.37 9.71 9.33
C LYS A 11 -6.98 10.59 8.25
N ASN A 12 -7.80 11.55 8.67
CA ASN A 12 -8.34 12.59 7.81
C ASN A 12 -7.62 13.91 8.08
N ALA A 13 -7.64 14.82 7.11
CA ALA A 13 -6.98 16.11 7.27
C ALA A 13 -7.72 16.95 8.33
N PRO A 14 -7.01 17.66 9.20
CA PRO A 14 -7.64 18.64 10.08
C PRO A 14 -8.08 19.86 9.25
N GLY A 15 -9.34 20.29 9.44
CA GLY A 15 -9.92 21.44 8.73
C GLY A 15 -10.48 21.11 7.35
N SER A 16 -11.01 22.13 6.68
CA SER A 16 -11.56 22.04 5.32
C SER A 16 -10.48 22.32 4.26
N GLY A 17 -10.73 21.90 3.01
CA GLY A 17 -9.89 22.25 1.85
C GLY A 17 -8.69 21.32 1.61
N PHE A 18 -8.62 20.17 2.27
CA PHE A 18 -7.64 19.15 1.89
C PHE A 18 -7.99 18.51 0.55
N GLU A 19 -9.26 18.18 0.34
CA GLU A 19 -9.76 17.57 -0.88
C GLU A 19 -9.46 18.45 -2.10
N GLU A 20 -9.70 19.76 -2.00
CA GLU A 20 -9.37 20.74 -3.05
C GLU A 20 -7.87 20.76 -3.37
N ARG A 21 -7.01 20.79 -2.35
CA ARG A 21 -5.55 20.76 -2.55
C ARG A 21 -5.08 19.44 -3.16
N ARG A 22 -5.67 18.32 -2.73
CA ARG A 22 -5.39 16.99 -3.29
C ARG A 22 -5.84 16.90 -4.73
N ASP A 23 -7.03 17.38 -5.05
CA ASP A 23 -7.59 17.32 -6.40
C ASP A 23 -6.81 18.24 -7.35
N THR A 24 -6.32 19.38 -6.86
CA THR A 24 -5.39 20.24 -7.61
C THR A 24 -4.03 19.55 -7.86
N ALA A 25 -3.49 18.86 -6.84
CA ALA A 25 -2.27 18.07 -7.00
C ALA A 25 -2.46 16.95 -8.05
N PHE A 26 -3.60 16.25 -8.01
CA PHE A 26 -3.94 15.22 -8.99
C PHE A 26 -4.11 15.77 -10.40
N SER A 27 -4.74 16.94 -10.58
CA SER A 27 -4.83 17.57 -11.90
C SER A 27 -3.43 17.89 -12.46
N THR A 28 -2.50 18.33 -11.60
CA THR A 28 -1.11 18.55 -12.02
C THR A 28 -0.41 17.24 -12.37
N LEU A 29 -0.67 16.16 -11.62
CA LEU A 29 -0.15 14.82 -11.89
C LEU A 29 -0.63 14.31 -13.25
N GLU A 30 -1.94 14.38 -13.53
CA GLU A 30 -2.54 13.93 -14.79
C GLU A 30 -1.94 14.64 -16.00
N ASN A 31 -1.76 15.96 -15.91
CA ASN A 31 -1.12 16.75 -16.97
C ASN A 31 0.36 16.37 -17.17
N GLY A 32 1.09 16.13 -16.08
CA GLY A 32 2.48 15.71 -16.15
C GLY A 32 2.66 14.33 -16.79
N MET A 33 1.75 13.40 -16.51
CA MET A 33 1.79 12.04 -17.07
C MET A 33 1.69 12.00 -18.60
N ALA A 34 0.98 12.95 -19.23
CA ALA A 34 0.89 13.02 -20.69
C ALA A 34 2.24 13.27 -21.38
N SER A 35 3.20 13.84 -20.65
CA SER A 35 4.55 14.16 -21.14
C SER A 35 5.66 13.32 -20.49
N SER A 36 5.30 12.44 -19.55
CA SER A 36 6.25 11.61 -18.83
C SER A 36 6.35 10.21 -19.44
N ASN A 37 7.53 9.60 -19.35
CA ASN A 37 7.75 8.23 -19.81
C ASN A 37 7.30 7.22 -18.73
N GLY A 38 6.04 7.32 -18.31
CA GLY A 38 5.43 6.37 -17.37
C GLY A 38 5.71 6.63 -15.89
N PHE A 39 6.36 7.73 -15.52
CA PHE A 39 6.53 8.11 -14.11
C PHE A 39 6.53 9.63 -13.95
N TYR A 40 5.75 10.15 -13.01
CA TYR A 40 5.73 11.57 -12.68
C TYR A 40 5.41 11.79 -11.21
N THR A 41 5.97 12.85 -10.64
CA THR A 41 5.69 13.27 -9.26
C THR A 41 5.49 14.76 -9.21
N THR A 42 4.57 15.22 -8.37
CA THR A 42 4.32 16.64 -8.18
C THR A 42 3.75 16.90 -6.80
N SER A 43 3.70 18.17 -6.39
CA SER A 43 3.08 18.58 -5.15
C SER A 43 2.31 19.88 -5.28
N TYR A 44 1.27 20.01 -4.45
CA TYR A 44 0.48 21.21 -4.32
C TYR A 44 0.09 21.43 -2.86
N GLN A 45 0.44 22.58 -2.29
CA GLN A 45 0.09 23.00 -0.92
C GLN A 45 0.16 21.85 0.13
N SER A 46 1.34 21.23 0.22
CA SER A 46 1.67 20.12 1.12
C SER A 46 1.13 18.74 0.74
N VAL A 47 0.33 18.62 -0.32
CA VAL A 47 -0.04 17.32 -0.88
C VAL A 47 1.00 16.90 -1.90
N TYR A 48 1.65 15.78 -1.67
CA TYR A 48 2.51 15.13 -2.66
C TYR A 48 1.74 14.05 -3.38
N THR A 49 2.03 13.90 -4.67
CA THR A 49 1.44 12.89 -5.53
C THR A 49 2.50 12.27 -6.44
N MET A 50 2.32 11.00 -6.75
CA MET A 50 3.12 10.29 -7.74
C MET A 50 2.22 9.36 -8.56
N GLY A 51 2.61 9.15 -9.81
CA GLY A 51 1.98 8.23 -10.74
C GLY A 51 3.06 7.42 -11.45
N GLN A 52 2.78 6.14 -11.65
CA GLN A 52 3.68 5.20 -12.32
C GLN A 52 2.87 4.25 -13.19
N CYS A 53 3.34 3.97 -14.40
CA CYS A 53 2.80 2.98 -15.31
C CYS A 53 3.76 1.80 -15.46
N GLU A 54 3.23 0.67 -15.92
CA GLU A 54 4.05 -0.46 -16.34
C GLU A 54 4.86 -0.10 -17.60
N GLY A 55 6.04 -0.70 -17.76
CA GLY A 55 7.04 -0.27 -18.75
C GLY A 55 6.66 -0.50 -20.22
N ASP A 56 5.68 -1.36 -20.49
CA ASP A 56 5.16 -1.69 -21.82
C ASP A 56 3.91 -0.87 -22.20
N VAL A 57 3.43 -0.01 -21.29
CA VAL A 57 2.23 0.81 -21.51
C VAL A 57 2.59 2.06 -22.32
N GLY A 58 1.88 2.28 -23.43
CA GLY A 58 2.02 3.49 -24.24
C GLY A 58 1.63 4.77 -23.48
N SER A 59 2.18 5.92 -23.86
CA SER A 59 1.99 7.19 -23.14
C SER A 59 0.52 7.61 -22.98
N ALA A 60 -0.30 7.44 -24.02
CA ALA A 60 -1.73 7.73 -23.96
C ALA A 60 -2.47 6.80 -22.98
N ASP A 61 -2.28 5.48 -23.12
CA ASP A 61 -2.85 4.48 -22.20
C ASP A 61 -2.41 4.71 -20.75
N CYS A 62 -1.17 5.15 -20.55
CA CYS A 62 -0.62 5.46 -19.25
C CYS A 62 -1.31 6.68 -18.61
N ALA A 63 -1.47 7.77 -19.36
CA ALA A 63 -2.19 8.95 -18.91
C ALA A 63 -3.65 8.63 -18.57
N ASP A 64 -4.34 7.85 -19.41
CA ASP A 64 -5.70 7.41 -19.16
C ASP A 64 -5.82 6.50 -17.93
N CYS A 65 -4.81 5.64 -17.71
CA CYS A 65 -4.77 4.79 -16.53
C CYS A 65 -4.63 5.61 -15.25
N VAL A 66 -3.69 6.56 -15.23
CA VAL A 66 -3.50 7.44 -14.07
C VAL A 66 -4.77 8.24 -13.79
N LYS A 67 -5.42 8.78 -14.82
CA LYS A 67 -6.70 9.48 -14.69
C LYS A 67 -7.79 8.60 -14.07
N ASN A 68 -7.89 7.33 -14.48
CA ASN A 68 -8.83 6.39 -13.89
C ASN A 68 -8.48 6.08 -12.42
N ALA A 69 -7.19 5.96 -12.10
CA ALA A 69 -6.72 5.76 -10.74
C ALA A 69 -7.02 6.97 -9.84
N VAL A 70 -6.90 8.20 -10.35
CA VAL A 70 -7.25 9.45 -9.65
C VAL A 70 -8.73 9.46 -9.29
N GLN A 71 -9.62 9.19 -10.25
CA GLN A 71 -11.06 9.12 -9.99
C GLN A 71 -11.39 8.09 -8.91
N LYS A 72 -10.73 6.94 -8.95
CA LYS A 72 -10.85 5.90 -7.93
C LYS A 72 -10.34 6.38 -6.57
N ALA A 73 -9.21 7.07 -6.49
CA ALA A 73 -8.72 7.64 -5.22
C ALA A 73 -9.73 8.60 -4.58
N GLN A 74 -10.34 9.47 -5.38
CA GLN A 74 -11.31 10.46 -4.91
C GLN A 74 -12.55 9.82 -4.29
N VAL A 75 -13.09 8.78 -4.95
CA VAL A 75 -14.28 8.06 -4.46
C VAL A 75 -13.94 7.15 -3.28
N GLU A 76 -12.81 6.45 -3.35
CA GLU A 76 -12.54 5.31 -2.48
C GLU A 76 -11.75 5.65 -1.22
N CYS A 77 -11.01 6.77 -1.25
CA CYS A 77 -10.24 7.26 -0.11
C CYS A 77 -10.80 8.55 0.50
N GLY A 78 -11.87 9.15 -0.04
CA GLY A 78 -12.62 10.24 0.60
C GLY A 78 -11.70 11.36 1.12
N SER A 79 -11.70 11.59 2.44
CA SER A 79 -10.88 12.63 3.10
C SER A 79 -9.56 12.10 3.73
N SER A 80 -9.16 10.86 3.42
CA SER A 80 -7.92 10.27 3.90
C SER A 80 -6.71 11.08 3.45
N VAL A 81 -5.82 11.42 4.39
CA VAL A 81 -4.63 12.27 4.13
C VAL A 81 -3.56 11.61 3.27
N SER A 82 -3.57 10.29 3.17
CA SER A 82 -2.73 9.55 2.24
C SER A 82 -3.45 8.34 1.70
N GLY A 83 -3.02 7.91 0.51
CA GLY A 83 -3.57 6.75 -0.12
C GLY A 83 -2.75 6.27 -1.32
N GLN A 84 -3.04 5.05 -1.73
CA GLN A 84 -2.39 4.33 -2.81
C GLN A 84 -3.45 3.55 -3.56
N ILE A 85 -3.53 3.73 -4.89
CA ILE A 85 -4.46 3.02 -5.76
C ILE A 85 -3.66 2.25 -6.80
N PHE A 86 -3.91 0.94 -6.89
CA PHE A 86 -3.28 0.04 -7.85
C PHE A 86 -4.32 -0.41 -8.88
N LEU A 87 -4.06 -0.12 -10.15
CA LEU A 87 -4.77 -0.66 -11.31
C LEU A 87 -3.84 -1.64 -12.02
N HIS A 88 -4.37 -2.37 -13.00
CA HIS A 88 -3.58 -3.34 -13.76
C HIS A 88 -2.36 -2.73 -14.47
N LYS A 89 -2.51 -1.54 -15.05
CA LYS A 89 -1.47 -0.88 -15.87
C LYS A 89 -0.71 0.25 -15.18
N CYS A 90 -1.17 0.68 -13.99
CA CYS A 90 -0.61 1.85 -13.32
C CYS A 90 -0.94 1.88 -11.83
N PHE A 91 -0.23 2.75 -11.14
CA PHE A 91 -0.34 3.01 -9.73
C PHE A 91 -0.27 4.52 -9.48
N ILE A 92 -1.04 4.99 -8.50
CA ILE A 92 -0.88 6.34 -7.95
C ILE A 92 -0.74 6.30 -6.43
N GLY A 93 0.05 7.23 -5.90
CA GLY A 93 0.19 7.45 -4.46
C GLY A 93 0.08 8.93 -4.13
N TYR A 94 -0.51 9.23 -2.98
CA TYR A 94 -0.57 10.59 -2.46
C TYR A 94 -0.41 10.63 -0.94
N SER A 95 0.14 11.73 -0.43
CA SER A 95 0.27 11.97 1.00
C SER A 95 0.33 13.46 1.33
N ASN A 96 -0.38 13.86 2.38
CA ASN A 96 -0.23 15.17 2.99
C ASN A 96 1.03 15.22 3.86
N SER A 97 2.02 15.97 3.40
CA SER A 97 3.30 16.21 4.06
C SER A 97 3.46 17.72 4.32
N PRO A 98 2.90 18.25 5.42
CA PRO A 98 3.03 19.69 5.76
C PRO A 98 4.48 20.15 5.89
N ASN A 99 5.41 19.24 6.19
CA ASN A 99 6.84 19.53 6.32
C ASN A 99 7.63 19.21 5.03
N GLY A 100 6.95 18.98 3.91
CA GLY A 100 7.55 18.52 2.66
C GLY A 100 7.83 17.01 2.65
N VAL A 101 8.05 16.47 1.45
CA VAL A 101 8.46 15.07 1.26
C VAL A 101 9.97 14.98 1.47
N PRO A 102 10.49 13.99 2.22
CA PRO A 102 11.94 13.75 2.27
C PRO A 102 12.44 13.54 0.85
N ARG A 103 13.22 14.49 0.31
CA ARG A 103 13.89 14.31 -0.98
C ARG A 103 15.01 13.31 -0.72
N THR A 104 14.84 12.07 -1.15
CA THR A 104 15.95 11.12 -1.26
C THR A 104 16.87 11.60 -2.38
N SER A 105 17.75 12.54 -2.03
CA SER A 105 18.95 12.81 -2.82
C SER A 105 19.77 11.53 -2.77
N SER A 106 20.07 10.94 -3.92
CA SER A 106 20.90 9.75 -4.05
C SER A 106 22.32 10.05 -3.57
N SER A 107 22.50 9.92 -2.25
CA SER A 107 23.76 9.86 -1.54
C SER A 107 23.52 8.97 -0.33
N SER A 108 24.26 7.87 -0.31
CA SER A 108 24.23 6.77 0.66
C SER A 108 24.26 7.24 2.12
N SER A 109 23.71 6.37 2.99
CA SER A 109 23.67 6.37 4.46
C SER A 109 22.83 7.47 5.12
N ASP A 110 21.55 7.15 5.37
CA ASP A 110 20.93 7.20 6.71
C ASP A 110 19.46 6.74 6.64
N TRP A 111 19.25 5.43 6.61
CA TRP A 111 17.94 4.86 6.93
C TRP A 111 17.78 4.85 8.45
N SER A 112 17.20 5.93 9.00
CA SER A 112 16.64 5.90 10.35
C SER A 112 15.21 5.38 10.26
N PRO A 113 14.88 4.18 10.80
CA PRO A 113 13.50 3.76 10.88
C PRO A 113 12.81 4.63 11.92
N SER A 114 12.07 5.64 11.47
CA SER A 114 11.08 6.32 12.30
C SER A 114 9.98 5.29 12.58
N SER A 115 10.08 4.63 13.72
CA SER A 115 9.05 3.76 14.26
C SER A 115 7.83 4.58 14.68
N SER A 116 7.03 5.03 13.70
CA SER A 116 5.63 5.39 13.97
C SER A 116 4.75 4.21 13.60
N SER A 117 4.75 3.26 14.53
CA SER A 117 3.63 2.37 14.88
C SER A 117 2.41 2.52 13.97
N GLY A 118 2.32 1.59 13.02
CA GLY A 118 1.08 1.29 12.33
C GLY A 118 -0.01 0.83 13.31
N SER A 119 -1.24 1.07 12.91
CA SER A 119 -2.43 0.30 13.28
C SER A 119 -2.63 0.05 14.79
N GLY A 120 -3.35 0.97 15.43
CA GLY A 120 -4.25 0.57 16.50
C GLY A 120 -5.22 -0.49 15.95
N GLN A 121 -5.25 -1.64 16.63
CA GLN A 121 -6.08 -2.85 16.41
C GLN A 121 -5.46 -4.07 15.72
N ASN A 122 -4.14 -4.35 15.75
CA ASN A 122 -3.68 -5.70 15.36
C ASN A 122 -2.50 -6.30 16.16
N VAL A 123 -2.05 -5.71 17.28
CA VAL A 123 -1.00 -6.35 18.10
C VAL A 123 -1.47 -7.70 18.66
N GLY A 124 -2.74 -7.80 19.08
CA GLY A 124 -3.34 -9.05 19.56
C GLY A 124 -3.45 -10.14 18.48
N LYS A 125 -3.72 -9.78 17.22
CA LYS A 125 -3.86 -10.74 16.11
C LYS A 125 -2.50 -11.30 15.67
N THR A 126 -1.47 -10.46 15.56
CA THR A 126 -0.11 -10.92 15.19
C THR A 126 0.48 -11.83 16.27
N VAL A 127 0.32 -11.51 17.57
CA VAL A 127 0.78 -12.36 18.68
C VAL A 127 0.01 -13.68 18.73
N ALA A 128 -1.32 -13.66 18.49
CA ALA A 128 -2.13 -14.87 18.47
C ALA A 128 -1.77 -15.84 17.33
N ILE A 129 -1.43 -15.32 16.14
CA ILE A 129 -1.00 -16.16 15.01
C ILE A 129 0.34 -16.84 15.30
N ILE A 130 1.30 -16.10 15.89
CA ILE A 130 2.63 -16.66 16.21
C ILE A 130 2.52 -17.73 17.31
N LEU A 131 1.76 -17.46 18.39
CA LEU A 131 1.56 -18.43 19.47
C LEU A 131 0.72 -19.65 19.02
N GLY A 132 -0.31 -19.43 18.20
CA GLY A 132 -1.16 -20.49 17.65
C GLY A 132 -0.41 -21.41 16.69
N GLY A 133 0.45 -20.86 15.84
CA GLY A 133 1.27 -21.63 14.91
C GLY A 133 2.21 -22.61 15.62
N VAL A 134 2.92 -22.15 16.65
CA VAL A 134 3.85 -22.99 17.42
C VAL A 134 3.12 -24.13 18.15
N ALA A 135 2.00 -23.83 18.82
CA ALA A 135 1.19 -24.84 19.50
C ALA A 135 0.58 -25.85 18.51
N GLY A 136 0.10 -25.38 17.35
CA GLY A 136 -0.47 -26.23 16.31
C GLY A 136 0.55 -27.21 15.71
N VAL A 137 1.77 -26.74 15.41
CA VAL A 137 2.84 -27.60 14.88
C VAL A 137 3.24 -28.67 15.90
N ALA A 138 3.37 -28.29 17.18
CA ALA A 138 3.69 -29.24 18.24
C ALA A 138 2.60 -30.31 18.41
N PHE A 139 1.32 -29.91 18.40
CA PHE A 139 0.19 -30.84 18.50
C PHE A 139 0.13 -31.82 17.32
N ILE A 140 0.34 -31.33 16.09
CA ILE A 140 0.38 -32.18 14.89
C ILE A 140 1.53 -33.20 14.96
N LEU A 141 2.73 -32.78 15.39
CA LEU A 141 3.86 -33.71 15.55
C LEU A 141 3.55 -34.81 16.58
N ILE A 142 2.94 -34.46 17.71
CA ILE A 142 2.54 -35.42 18.74
C ILE A 142 1.50 -36.42 18.20
N CYS A 143 0.48 -35.93 17.49
CA CYS A 143 -0.54 -36.80 16.87
C CYS A 143 0.07 -37.75 15.83
N VAL A 144 1.00 -37.27 15.00
CA VAL A 144 1.69 -38.11 14.00
C VAL A 144 2.54 -39.17 14.68
N LEU A 145 3.28 -38.83 15.73
CA LEU A 145 4.09 -39.80 16.47
C LEU A 145 3.21 -40.88 17.12
N PHE A 146 2.08 -40.49 17.72
CA PHE A 146 1.14 -41.43 18.32
C PHE A 146 0.49 -42.34 17.27
N ALA A 147 0.06 -41.79 16.13
CA ALA A 147 -0.48 -42.57 15.03
C ALA A 147 0.54 -43.57 14.47
N ARG A 148 1.81 -43.15 14.28
CA ARG A 148 2.88 -44.06 13.84
C ARG A 148 3.14 -45.18 14.85
N ASN A 149 3.08 -44.88 16.14
CA ASN A 149 3.25 -45.89 17.18
C ASN A 149 2.09 -46.90 17.24
N GLN A 150 0.86 -46.45 16.96
CA GLN A 150 -0.31 -47.31 16.87
C GLN A 150 -0.33 -48.15 15.59
N MET A 151 0.09 -47.59 14.45
CA MET A 151 0.23 -48.36 13.22
C MET A 151 1.33 -49.42 13.33
N LYS A 152 2.46 -49.09 13.97
CA LYS A 152 3.54 -50.05 14.21
C LYS A 152 3.09 -51.24 15.06
N LYS A 153 2.15 -51.05 15.99
CA LYS A 153 1.55 -52.15 16.77
C LYS A 153 0.60 -53.05 15.98
N HIS A 154 0.07 -52.57 14.85
CA HIS A 154 -0.86 -53.33 14.01
C HIS A 154 -0.13 -54.14 12.92
N ASP A 155 1.11 -53.77 12.59
CA ASP A 155 1.96 -54.53 11.65
C ASP A 155 2.66 -55.74 12.31
N ASP A 156 2.65 -55.82 13.65
CA ASP A 156 3.27 -56.89 14.45
C ASP A 156 2.25 -57.98 14.92
N TYR A 157 0.99 -57.96 14.43
CA TYR A 157 -0.05 -58.97 14.70
C TYR A 157 -0.46 -59.73 13.43
#